data_AF-A0A419I7F3-F1
#
_entry.id   AF-A0A419I7F3-F1
#
_cell.length_a   1.000
_cell.length_b   1.000
_cell.length_c   1.000
_cell.angle_alpha   90.00
_cell.angle_beta   90.00
_cell.angle_gamma   90.00
#
_symmetry.space_group_name_H-M   'P 1'
#
loop_
_entity.id
_entity.type
_entity.pdbx_description
1 polymer ?
#
loop_
_entity_poly.entity_id
_entity_poly.type
_entity_poly.pdbx_seq_one_letter_code
_entity_poly.pdbx_strand_id
1 'polypeptide(L)'
;MSGGNGAPSPERTPLFEQDPKGRRRRLWSGIVGVLIVAAAFGGIAGLIGGRVPGLVTAGVIGLPLVYVVLFAFRRRIWLEGTELVVRTWGVRRVDLMAAPRVEVVVTDVRGTRTVGLLVHAGHRRRSVKLDVAAFAGTGGRELGPLVLRRLADALLNNTEANGLVFSELLVAELRAEARGDAVAERPLYRFASAAPSGRYLQRFPMEAVSRFVATLD
;
A
#
# COMPACT_ATOMS: atom_id res chain seq x y z
N MET A 1 -32.81 -33.68 9.77
CA MET A 1 -32.38 -33.38 8.39
C MET A 1 -32.11 -31.89 8.27
N SER A 2 -30.94 -31.54 7.72
CA SER A 2 -30.45 -30.20 7.32
C SER A 2 -30.22 -29.17 8.45
N GLY A 3 -29.01 -28.86 8.92
CA GLY A 3 -27.70 -28.89 8.26
C GLY A 3 -27.39 -27.59 7.51
N GLY A 4 -27.72 -26.42 8.08
CA GLY A 4 -27.40 -25.10 7.52
C GLY A 4 -25.96 -24.69 7.84
N ASN A 5 -25.04 -25.04 6.95
CA ASN A 5 -23.62 -24.72 6.99
C ASN A 5 -23.42 -23.19 6.86
N GLY A 6 -23.37 -22.48 7.98
CA GLY A 6 -22.95 -21.07 8.02
C GLY A 6 -21.45 -20.99 7.74
N ALA A 7 -21.07 -20.83 6.47
CA ALA A 7 -19.70 -20.54 6.10
C ALA A 7 -19.19 -19.38 6.98
N PRO A 8 -18.06 -19.52 7.68
CA PRO A 8 -17.54 -18.46 8.52
C PRO A 8 -17.37 -17.22 7.65
N SER A 9 -18.03 -16.12 8.05
CA SER A 9 -17.82 -14.83 7.41
C SER A 9 -16.32 -14.57 7.41
N PRO A 10 -15.67 -14.49 6.25
CA PRO A 10 -14.23 -14.53 6.19
C PRO A 10 -13.68 -13.34 6.95
N GLU A 11 -12.83 -13.62 7.93
CA GLU A 11 -12.32 -12.65 8.88
C GLU A 11 -11.49 -11.61 8.14
N ARG A 12 -12.13 -10.47 7.83
CA ARG A 12 -11.53 -9.40 7.04
C ARG A 12 -10.59 -8.59 7.92
N THR A 13 -9.31 -8.95 7.94
CA THR A 13 -8.32 -8.15 8.65
C THR A 13 -7.98 -6.93 7.78
N PRO A 14 -8.25 -5.70 8.24
CA PRO A 14 -7.84 -4.52 7.51
C PRO A 14 -6.32 -4.51 7.44
N LEU A 15 -5.77 -4.48 6.22
CA LEU A 15 -4.33 -4.38 5.95
C LEU A 15 -3.72 -3.08 6.45
N PHE A 16 -4.46 -2.19 7.07
CA PHE A 16 -3.86 -1.19 7.92
C PHE A 16 -4.84 -0.92 9.04
N GLU A 17 -4.35 -1.02 10.27
CA GLU A 17 -4.96 -0.33 11.40
C GLU A 17 -4.66 1.17 11.22
N GLN A 18 -5.29 1.74 10.19
CA GLN A 18 -5.11 3.12 9.81
C GLN A 18 -5.90 3.94 10.80
N ASP A 19 -5.18 4.56 11.73
CA ASP A 19 -5.70 5.61 12.60
C ASP A 19 -6.63 6.54 11.79
N PRO A 20 -7.96 6.53 12.05
CA PRO A 20 -8.96 7.22 11.24
C PRO A 20 -8.67 8.73 11.14
N LYS A 21 -7.94 9.28 12.12
CA LYS A 21 -7.52 10.68 12.19
C LYS A 21 -6.51 11.03 11.08
N GLY A 22 -5.51 10.19 10.84
CA GLY A 22 -4.50 10.41 9.80
C GLY A 22 -5.08 10.37 8.39
N ARG A 23 -6.06 9.49 8.16
CA ARG A 23 -6.74 9.36 6.87
C ARG A 23 -7.62 10.58 6.56
N ARG A 24 -8.38 11.07 7.54
CA ARG A 24 -9.13 12.33 7.41
C ARG A 24 -8.18 13.50 7.14
N ARG A 25 -7.06 13.60 7.85
CA ARG A 25 -6.08 14.67 7.66
C ARG A 25 -5.51 14.70 6.24
N ARG A 26 -5.20 13.52 5.65
CA ARG A 26 -4.75 13.40 4.26
C ARG A 26 -5.83 13.80 3.24
N LEU A 27 -7.09 13.44 3.50
CA LEU A 27 -8.21 13.87 2.67
C LEU A 27 -8.36 15.39 2.72
N TRP A 28 -8.38 15.97 3.92
CA TRP A 28 -8.48 17.42 4.11
C TRP A 28 -7.30 18.17 3.51
N SER A 29 -6.06 17.71 3.69
CA SER A 29 -4.90 18.33 3.04
C SER A 29 -4.98 18.24 1.51
N GLY A 30 -5.50 17.14 0.98
CA GLY A 30 -5.74 16.98 -0.45
C GLY A 30 -6.78 17.97 -0.96
N ILE A 31 -7.95 18.03 -0.31
CA ILE A 31 -9.04 18.96 -0.66
C ILE A 31 -8.56 20.41 -0.59
N VAL A 32 -7.85 20.80 0.48
CA VAL A 32 -7.30 22.15 0.63
C VAL A 32 -6.33 22.47 -0.51
N GLY A 33 -5.43 21.54 -0.86
CA GLY A 33 -4.52 21.72 -1.99
C GLY A 33 -5.27 21.92 -3.32
N VAL A 34 -6.32 21.13 -3.56
CA VAL A 34 -7.16 21.28 -4.77
C VAL A 34 -7.89 22.61 -4.79
N LEU A 35 -8.44 23.06 -3.66
CA LEU A 35 -9.12 24.35 -3.55
C LEU A 35 -8.17 25.52 -3.84
N ILE A 36 -6.93 25.49 -3.34
CA ILE A 36 -5.93 26.53 -3.61
C ILE A 36 -5.63 26.59 -5.11
N VAL A 37 -5.39 25.44 -5.75
CA VAL A 37 -5.10 25.37 -7.18
C VAL A 37 -6.29 25.85 -8.01
N ALA A 38 -7.49 25.34 -7.72
CA ALA A 38 -8.71 25.73 -8.41
C ALA A 38 -9.01 27.24 -8.25
N ALA A 39 -8.79 27.79 -7.06
CA ALA A 39 -8.94 29.21 -6.79
C ALA A 39 -7.89 30.07 -7.49
N ALA A 40 -6.63 29.61 -7.60
CA ALA A 40 -5.58 30.34 -8.31
C ALA A 40 -5.92 30.45 -9.81
N PHE A 41 -6.22 29.34 -10.47
CA PHE A 41 -6.57 29.34 -11.90
C PHE A 41 -7.92 30.01 -12.16
N GLY A 42 -8.91 29.80 -11.29
CA GLY A 42 -10.22 30.45 -11.38
C GLY A 42 -10.15 31.96 -11.12
N GLY A 43 -9.28 32.41 -10.21
CA GLY A 43 -9.06 33.82 -9.92
C GLY A 43 -8.43 34.54 -11.10
N ILE A 44 -7.41 33.95 -11.73
CA ILE A 44 -6.78 34.51 -12.94
C ILE A 44 -7.80 34.64 -14.08
N ALA A 45 -8.55 33.58 -14.36
CA ALA A 45 -9.59 33.62 -15.38
C ALA A 45 -10.73 34.59 -15.02
N GLY A 46 -11.03 34.74 -13.72
CA GLY A 46 -12.03 35.66 -13.20
C GLY A 46 -11.66 37.14 -13.34
N LEU A 47 -10.37 37.46 -13.21
CA LEU A 47 -9.87 38.82 -13.42
C LEU A 47 -9.90 39.23 -14.89
N ILE A 48 -9.69 38.28 -15.81
CA ILE A 48 -9.64 38.54 -17.26
C ILE A 48 -11.03 38.53 -17.88
N GLY A 49 -11.86 37.53 -17.55
CA GLY A 49 -13.16 37.30 -18.17
C GLY A 49 -14.37 37.66 -17.30
N GLY A 50 -14.15 38.14 -16.08
CA GLY A 50 -15.21 38.38 -15.11
C GLY A 50 -15.61 37.12 -14.31
N ARG A 51 -16.61 37.26 -13.45
CA ARG A 51 -16.95 36.26 -12.42
C ARG A 51 -17.33 34.88 -12.99
N VAL A 52 -18.02 34.85 -14.13
CA VAL A 52 -18.54 33.60 -14.73
C VAL A 52 -17.40 32.73 -15.31
N PRO A 53 -16.51 33.24 -16.18
CA PRO A 53 -15.36 32.46 -16.67
C PRO A 53 -14.42 31.97 -15.57
N GLY A 54 -14.24 32.76 -14.51
CA GLY A 54 -13.46 32.35 -13.34
C GLY A 54 -14.04 31.13 -12.62
N LEU A 55 -15.35 31.12 -12.38
CA LEU A 55 -16.05 29.97 -11.78
C LEU A 55 -16.02 28.73 -12.67
N VAL A 56 -16.21 28.89 -13.98
CA VAL A 56 -16.14 27.77 -14.93
C VAL A 56 -14.74 27.14 -14.92
N THR A 57 -13.69 27.96 -14.96
CA THR A 57 -12.29 27.51 -14.96
C THR A 57 -11.93 26.80 -13.66
N ALA A 58 -12.34 27.35 -12.51
CA ALA A 58 -12.18 26.71 -11.21
C ALA A 58 -12.87 25.35 -11.16
N GLY A 59 -14.08 25.24 -11.71
CA GLY A 59 -14.83 24.00 -11.81
C GLY A 59 -14.13 22.96 -12.68
N VAL A 60 -13.74 23.32 -13.90
CA VAL A 60 -13.11 22.41 -14.87
C VAL A 60 -11.78 21.84 -14.35
N ILE A 61 -11.00 22.63 -13.61
CA ILE A 61 -9.72 22.19 -13.04
C ILE A 61 -9.94 21.48 -11.69
N GLY A 62 -10.78 22.05 -10.84
CA GLY A 62 -11.03 21.57 -9.48
C GLY A 62 -11.76 20.23 -9.44
N LEU A 63 -12.78 20.02 -10.26
CA LEU A 63 -13.59 18.79 -10.25
C LEU A 63 -12.76 17.52 -10.51
N PRO A 64 -11.93 17.43 -11.56
CA PRO A 64 -11.06 16.27 -11.79
C PRO A 64 -10.09 16.02 -10.64
N LEU A 65 -9.51 17.08 -10.07
CA LEU A 65 -8.58 16.99 -8.96
C LEU A 65 -9.27 16.47 -7.68
N VAL A 66 -10.45 17.00 -7.34
CA VAL A 66 -11.27 16.51 -6.21
C VAL A 66 -11.64 15.05 -6.45
N TYR A 67 -12.02 14.69 -7.68
CA TYR A 67 -12.35 13.31 -8.04
C TYR A 67 -11.17 12.35 -7.78
N VAL A 68 -9.95 12.72 -8.17
CA VAL A 68 -8.74 11.91 -7.91
C VAL A 68 -8.50 11.73 -6.40
N VAL A 69 -8.64 12.81 -5.62
CA VAL A 69 -8.47 12.76 -4.15
C VAL A 69 -9.50 11.83 -3.51
N LEU A 70 -10.78 11.94 -3.91
CA LEU A 70 -11.84 11.07 -3.42
C LEU A 70 -11.65 9.62 -3.85
N PHE A 71 -11.21 9.39 -5.09
CA PHE A 71 -10.92 8.05 -5.61
C PHE A 71 -9.81 7.38 -4.80
N ALA A 72 -8.71 8.08 -4.53
CA ALA A 72 -7.63 7.60 -3.71
C ALA A 72 -8.07 7.30 -2.28
N PHE A 73 -8.94 8.15 -1.70
CA PHE A 73 -9.48 7.96 -0.35
C PHE A 73 -10.46 6.78 -0.21
N ARG A 74 -11.18 6.44 -1.29
CA ARG A 74 -12.18 5.37 -1.29
C ARG A 74 -11.55 3.98 -1.45
N ARG A 75 -10.33 3.91 -1.99
CA ARG A 75 -9.56 2.66 -2.15
C ARG A 75 -9.31 2.01 -0.80
N ARG A 76 -9.90 0.84 -0.57
CA ARG A 76 -9.60 -0.04 0.56
C ARG A 76 -8.96 -1.33 0.06
N ILE A 77 -7.99 -1.85 0.80
CA ILE A 77 -7.35 -3.13 0.53
C ILE A 77 -7.54 -3.98 1.78
N TRP A 78 -8.02 -5.20 1.61
CA TRP A 78 -8.29 -6.16 2.69
C TRP A 78 -7.59 -7.46 2.35
N LEU A 79 -7.12 -8.17 3.37
CA LEU A 79 -6.67 -9.55 3.24
C LEU A 79 -7.83 -10.43 3.71
N GLU A 80 -8.32 -11.31 2.84
CA GLU A 80 -9.40 -12.25 3.11
C GLU A 80 -8.81 -13.66 2.95
N GLY A 81 -8.27 -14.22 4.03
CA GLY A 81 -7.50 -15.48 3.98
C GLY A 81 -6.20 -15.33 3.17
N THR A 82 -6.12 -16.02 2.03
CA THR A 82 -5.02 -15.92 1.04
C THR A 82 -5.36 -14.99 -0.12
N GLU A 83 -6.53 -14.35 -0.13
CA GLU A 83 -6.93 -13.43 -1.19
C GLU A 83 -6.74 -11.96 -0.78
N LEU A 84 -6.09 -11.19 -1.64
CA LEU A 84 -6.08 -9.73 -1.60
C LEU A 84 -7.38 -9.18 -2.23
N VAL A 85 -8.22 -8.59 -1.39
CA VAL A 85 -9.47 -7.94 -1.82
C VAL A 85 -9.27 -6.43 -1.88
N VAL A 86 -9.14 -5.89 -3.08
CA VAL A 86 -9.08 -4.45 -3.35
C VAL A 86 -10.47 -3.93 -3.68
N ARG A 87 -10.99 -3.00 -2.87
CA ARG A 87 -12.22 -2.27 -3.15
C ARG A 87 -11.90 -0.84 -3.54
N THR A 88 -12.06 -0.50 -4.82
CA THR A 88 -12.05 0.89 -5.31
C THR A 88 -13.47 1.33 -5.61
N TRP A 89 -13.94 1.13 -6.84
CA TRP A 89 -15.35 1.25 -7.26
C TRP A 89 -16.01 -0.12 -7.49
N GLY A 90 -15.22 -1.17 -7.73
CA GLY A 90 -15.63 -2.57 -7.69
C GLY A 90 -14.81 -3.34 -6.67
N VAL A 91 -15.22 -4.57 -6.38
CA VAL A 91 -14.45 -5.50 -5.56
C VAL A 91 -13.57 -6.34 -6.50
N ARG A 92 -12.25 -6.22 -6.39
CA ARG A 92 -11.29 -7.09 -7.08
C ARG A 92 -10.66 -8.02 -6.06
N ARG A 93 -10.79 -9.33 -6.28
CA ARG A 93 -10.11 -10.36 -5.50
C ARG A 93 -8.92 -10.87 -6.30
N VAL A 94 -7.77 -10.96 -5.64
CA VAL A 94 -6.54 -11.51 -6.21
C VAL A 94 -6.04 -12.54 -5.23
N ASP A 95 -6.06 -13.80 -5.62
CA ASP A 95 -5.47 -14.87 -4.83
C ASP A 95 -3.94 -14.73 -4.84
N LEU A 96 -3.34 -14.69 -3.65
CA LEU A 96 -1.89 -14.67 -3.48
C LEU A 96 -1.29 -16.03 -3.82
N MET A 97 -2.01 -17.15 -3.66
CA MET A 97 -1.48 -18.50 -3.92
C MET A 97 -1.28 -18.75 -5.42
N ALA A 98 -2.30 -18.40 -6.21
CA ALA A 98 -2.29 -18.57 -7.65
C ALA A 98 -1.65 -17.39 -8.41
N ALA A 99 -0.95 -16.47 -7.73
CA ALA A 99 -0.38 -15.28 -8.35
C ALA A 99 0.91 -15.63 -9.11
N PRO A 100 0.94 -15.53 -10.46
CA PRO A 100 2.10 -15.93 -11.26
C PRO A 100 3.30 -14.99 -11.18
N ARG A 101 3.19 -13.81 -10.56
CA ARG A 101 4.36 -12.99 -10.24
C ARG A 101 4.11 -12.18 -8.98
N VAL A 102 5.04 -12.30 -8.03
CA VAL A 102 5.15 -11.45 -6.85
C VAL A 102 6.45 -10.68 -6.93
N GLU A 103 6.37 -9.35 -6.89
CA GLU A 103 7.54 -8.46 -6.91
C GLU A 103 7.60 -7.68 -5.61
N VAL A 104 8.78 -7.61 -5.00
CA VAL A 104 9.02 -6.74 -3.84
C VAL A 104 9.34 -5.34 -4.34
N VAL A 105 8.68 -4.34 -3.75
CA VAL A 105 8.80 -2.95 -4.18
C VAL A 105 9.07 -2.05 -2.99
N VAL A 106 10.16 -1.28 -3.07
CA VAL A 106 10.41 -0.17 -2.16
C VAL A 106 10.13 1.14 -2.90
N THR A 107 9.39 2.02 -2.24
CA THR A 107 8.99 3.33 -2.75
C THR A 107 9.45 4.40 -1.78
N ASP A 108 10.24 5.36 -2.23
CA ASP A 108 10.63 6.52 -1.42
C ASP A 108 9.88 7.77 -1.93
N VAL A 109 9.03 8.34 -1.07
CA VAL A 109 8.28 9.56 -1.37
C VAL A 109 8.44 10.54 -0.21
N ARG A 110 9.10 11.67 -0.48
CA ARG A 110 9.30 12.77 0.49
C ARG A 110 9.93 12.29 1.81
N GLY A 111 10.91 11.39 1.73
CA GLY A 111 11.60 10.84 2.90
C GLY A 111 10.81 9.78 3.66
N THR A 112 9.67 9.34 3.14
CA THR A 112 8.94 8.16 3.62
C THR A 112 9.23 6.98 2.70
N ARG A 113 9.92 5.97 3.23
CA ARG A 113 10.25 4.71 2.54
C ARG A 113 9.19 3.67 2.84
N THR A 114 8.48 3.22 1.82
CA THR A 114 7.41 2.23 1.91
C THR A 114 7.87 0.94 1.26
N VAL A 115 7.90 -0.15 2.04
CA VAL A 115 8.11 -1.51 1.55
C VAL A 115 6.74 -2.12 1.26
N GLY A 116 6.58 -2.69 0.07
CA GLY A 116 5.34 -3.32 -0.33
C GLY A 116 5.56 -4.47 -1.32
N LEU A 117 4.51 -5.24 -1.53
CA LEU A 117 4.43 -6.30 -2.52
C LEU A 117 3.57 -5.85 -3.69
N LEU A 118 4.04 -6.12 -4.90
CA LEU A 118 3.25 -5.98 -6.12
C LEU A 118 2.91 -7.39 -6.61
N VAL A 119 1.64 -7.75 -6.44
CA VAL A 119 1.12 -9.06 -6.85
C VAL A 119 0.44 -8.92 -8.20
N HIS A 120 0.86 -9.70 -9.18
CA HIS A 120 0.26 -9.75 -10.50
C HIS A 120 -0.65 -10.97 -10.62
N ALA A 121 -1.97 -10.77 -10.69
CA ALA A 121 -2.88 -11.83 -11.13
C ALA A 121 -2.74 -11.95 -12.66
N GLY A 122 -2.43 -13.14 -13.18
CA GLY A 122 -1.98 -13.42 -14.56
C GLY A 122 -2.79 -12.84 -15.74
N HIS A 123 -3.91 -12.18 -15.51
CA HIS A 123 -4.58 -11.35 -16.50
C HIS A 123 -3.96 -9.95 -16.55
N ARG A 124 -3.52 -9.53 -17.76
CA ARG A 124 -2.72 -8.35 -18.16
C ARG A 124 -3.10 -6.97 -17.57
N ARG A 125 -4.12 -6.86 -16.72
CA ARG A 125 -4.63 -5.64 -16.06
C ARG A 125 -4.97 -5.77 -14.56
N ARG A 126 -4.57 -6.85 -13.89
CA ARG A 126 -4.87 -7.07 -12.45
C ARG A 126 -3.60 -7.18 -11.62
N SER A 127 -2.88 -6.07 -11.45
CA SER A 127 -1.84 -5.95 -10.43
C SER A 127 -2.39 -5.26 -9.18
N VAL A 128 -1.95 -5.72 -8.01
CA VAL A 128 -2.31 -5.15 -6.71
C VAL A 128 -1.02 -4.84 -5.96
N LYS A 129 -0.82 -3.55 -5.67
CA LYS A 129 0.20 -3.12 -4.72
C LYS A 129 -0.36 -3.22 -3.30
N LEU A 130 0.34 -3.94 -2.45
CA LEU A 130 0.13 -4.11 -1.03
C LEU A 130 1.29 -3.44 -0.29
N ASP A 131 1.03 -2.39 0.48
CA ASP A 131 2.06 -1.79 1.31
C ASP A 131 2.14 -2.57 2.65
N VAL A 132 3.35 -2.96 3.06
CA VAL A 132 3.61 -3.80 4.24
C VAL A 132 4.21 -2.99 5.39
N ALA A 133 5.09 -2.04 5.07
CA ALA A 133 5.63 -1.14 6.08
C ALA A 133 5.95 0.22 5.46
N ALA A 134 5.83 1.28 6.24
CA ALA A 134 6.18 2.64 5.85
C ALA A 134 7.02 3.29 6.94
N PHE A 135 8.26 3.62 6.62
CA PHE A 135 9.26 4.20 7.52
C PHE A 135 9.52 5.67 7.14
N ALA A 136 9.58 6.54 8.13
CA ALA A 136 9.95 7.94 7.97
C ALA A 136 10.97 8.31 9.06
N GLY A 137 12.21 8.59 8.66
CA GLY A 137 13.32 8.77 9.61
C GLY A 137 13.59 7.48 10.38
N THR A 138 13.71 7.57 11.71
CA THR A 138 13.97 6.44 12.62
C THR A 138 12.71 5.72 13.12
N GLY A 139 11.53 6.16 12.66
CA GLY A 139 10.25 5.56 13.03
C GLY A 139 9.48 5.05 11.82
N GLY A 140 8.44 4.27 12.06
CA GLY A 140 7.61 3.76 10.98
C GLY A 140 6.30 3.16 11.44
N ARG A 141 5.53 2.71 10.47
CA ARG A 141 4.29 1.96 10.66
C ARG A 141 4.36 0.69 9.85
N GLU A 142 4.35 -0.43 10.53
CA GLU A 142 4.30 -1.78 9.96
C GLU A 142 2.85 -2.31 9.99
N LEU A 143 2.59 -3.36 9.22
CA LEU A 143 1.38 -4.17 9.40
C LEU A 143 1.39 -4.81 10.80
N GLY A 144 0.22 -4.96 11.40
CA GLY A 144 0.12 -5.69 12.67
C GLY A 144 0.60 -7.14 12.53
N PRO A 145 1.14 -7.75 13.61
CA PRO A 145 1.80 -9.05 13.57
C PRO A 145 0.91 -10.18 13.03
N LEU A 146 -0.40 -10.15 13.30
CA LEU A 146 -1.34 -11.13 12.78
C LEU A 146 -1.45 -11.08 11.25
N VAL A 147 -1.47 -9.87 10.68
CA VAL A 147 -1.56 -9.66 9.23
C VAL A 147 -0.24 -10.05 8.58
N LEU A 148 0.89 -9.70 9.19
CA LEU A 148 2.22 -10.05 8.72
C LEU A 148 2.41 -11.57 8.68
N ARG A 149 1.94 -12.28 9.72
CA ARG A 149 1.94 -13.75 9.78
C ARG A 149 1.09 -14.37 8.67
N ARG A 150 -0.16 -13.92 8.50
CA ARG A 150 -1.03 -14.42 7.43
C ARG A 150 -0.43 -14.19 6.04
N LEU A 151 0.26 -13.06 5.84
CA LEU A 151 0.95 -12.77 4.59
C LEU A 151 2.16 -13.68 4.38
N ALA A 152 2.97 -13.92 5.42
CA ALA A 152 4.09 -14.85 5.36
C ALA A 152 3.60 -16.27 5.00
N ASP A 153 2.54 -16.75 5.67
CA ASP A 153 1.95 -18.07 5.40
C ASP A 153 1.38 -18.17 3.97
N ALA A 154 0.74 -17.11 3.46
CA ALA A 154 0.22 -17.08 2.10
C ALA A 154 1.33 -17.08 1.04
N LEU A 155 2.47 -16.45 1.32
CA LEU A 155 3.61 -16.39 0.41
C LEU A 155 4.47 -17.64 0.44
N LEU A 156 4.59 -18.29 1.60
CA LEU A 156 5.29 -19.57 1.76
C LEU A 156 4.66 -20.66 0.88
N ASN A 157 3.34 -20.60 0.70
CA ASN A 157 2.57 -21.54 -0.10
C ASN A 157 2.40 -21.10 -1.57
N ASN A 158 2.99 -19.97 -1.98
CA ASN A 158 3.00 -19.53 -3.37
C ASN A 158 4.07 -20.32 -4.16
N THR A 159 3.75 -20.69 -5.41
CA THR A 159 4.64 -21.46 -6.29
C THR A 159 5.81 -20.66 -6.88
N GLU A 160 5.82 -19.33 -6.74
CA GLU A 160 6.88 -18.44 -7.21
C GLU A 160 8.02 -18.30 -6.19
N ALA A 161 9.26 -18.43 -6.68
CA ALA A 161 10.47 -18.34 -5.86
C ALA A 161 10.54 -17.03 -5.04
N ASN A 162 10.08 -15.91 -5.63
CA ASN A 162 10.06 -14.60 -4.96
C ASN A 162 9.16 -14.56 -3.70
N GLY A 163 8.11 -15.40 -3.67
CA GLY A 163 7.22 -15.50 -2.52
C GLY A 163 7.94 -16.05 -1.29
N LEU A 164 8.76 -17.09 -1.48
CA LEU A 164 9.50 -17.76 -0.42
C LEU A 164 10.45 -16.79 0.31
N VAL A 165 11.32 -16.09 -0.42
CA VAL A 165 12.33 -15.20 0.18
C VAL A 165 11.69 -14.02 0.89
N PHE A 166 10.58 -13.48 0.35
CA PHE A 166 9.85 -12.45 1.09
C PHE A 166 9.17 -13.02 2.33
N SER A 167 8.67 -14.26 2.30
CA SER A 167 8.11 -14.92 3.49
C SER A 167 9.15 -15.06 4.60
N GLU A 168 10.40 -15.40 4.26
CA GLU A 168 11.51 -15.48 5.22
C GLU A 168 11.81 -14.11 5.85
N LEU A 169 11.82 -13.03 5.05
CA LEU A 169 11.97 -11.67 5.55
C LEU A 169 10.85 -11.30 6.54
N LEU A 170 9.60 -11.67 6.25
CA LEU A 170 8.47 -11.42 7.14
C LEU A 170 8.54 -12.26 8.43
N VAL A 171 9.00 -13.51 8.34
CA VAL A 171 9.20 -14.36 9.52
C VAL A 171 10.31 -13.81 10.40
N ALA A 172 11.41 -13.33 9.81
CA ALA A 172 12.50 -12.67 10.52
C ALA A 172 12.00 -11.40 11.23
N GLU A 173 11.16 -10.61 10.57
CA GLU A 173 10.51 -9.44 11.17
C GLU A 173 9.66 -9.82 12.38
N LEU A 174 8.79 -10.83 12.25
CA LEU A 174 7.95 -11.31 13.35
C LEU A 174 8.77 -11.80 14.54
N ARG A 175 9.91 -12.46 14.28
CA ARG A 175 10.83 -12.89 15.34
C ARG A 175 11.48 -11.68 16.03
N ALA A 176 11.93 -10.69 15.28
CA ALA A 176 12.52 -9.47 15.82
C ALA A 176 11.50 -8.67 16.66
N GLU A 177 10.27 -8.56 16.17
CA GLU A 177 9.17 -7.93 16.91
C GLU A 177 8.82 -8.70 18.20
N ALA A 178 8.78 -10.04 18.14
CA ALA A 178 8.53 -10.87 19.32
C ALA A 178 9.64 -10.76 20.39
N ARG A 179 10.89 -10.48 19.97
CA ARG A 179 12.00 -10.18 20.89
C ARG A 179 11.96 -8.77 21.49
N GLY A 180 11.12 -7.89 20.95
CA GLY A 180 11.05 -6.48 21.34
C GLY A 180 12.15 -5.62 20.72
N ASP A 181 12.76 -6.06 19.62
CA ASP A 181 13.81 -5.32 18.92
C ASP A 181 13.27 -3.94 18.47
N ALA A 182 14.11 -2.91 18.60
CA ALA A 182 13.76 -1.56 18.18
C ALA A 182 13.55 -1.49 16.66
N VAL A 183 12.67 -0.61 16.19
CA VAL A 183 12.32 -0.49 14.76
C VAL A 183 13.55 -0.36 13.86
N ALA A 184 14.59 0.37 14.28
CA ALA A 184 15.82 0.54 13.51
C ALA A 184 16.63 -0.76 13.32
N GLU A 185 16.42 -1.75 14.18
CA GLU A 185 17.12 -3.03 14.17
C GLU A 185 16.31 -4.11 13.44
N ARG A 186 15.03 -3.85 13.16
CA ARG A 186 14.12 -4.78 12.51
C ARG A 186 14.50 -5.04 11.04
N PRO A 187 14.43 -6.30 10.56
CA PRO A 187 14.74 -6.68 9.18
C PRO A 187 14.06 -5.82 8.10
N LEU A 188 12.78 -5.46 8.25
CA LEU A 188 12.07 -4.64 7.26
C LEU A 188 12.62 -3.21 7.18
N TYR A 189 12.98 -2.62 8.33
CA TYR A 189 13.61 -1.30 8.35
C TYR A 189 14.99 -1.35 7.69
N ARG A 190 15.79 -2.37 8.01
CA ARG A 190 17.10 -2.58 7.39
C ARG A 190 17.01 -2.80 5.87
N PHE A 191 16.01 -3.54 5.41
CA PHE A 191 15.74 -3.72 3.99
C PHE A 191 15.36 -2.39 3.31
N ALA A 192 14.47 -1.61 3.95
CA ALA A 192 14.08 -0.29 3.46
C ALA A 192 15.24 0.72 3.50
N SER A 193 16.15 0.61 4.46
CA SER A 193 17.30 1.51 4.60
C SER A 193 18.39 1.21 3.57
N ALA A 194 18.60 -0.06 3.23
CA ALA A 194 19.52 -0.52 2.20
C ALA A 194 19.06 -0.19 0.76
N ALA A 195 17.76 0.04 0.56
CA ALA A 195 17.23 0.46 -0.74
C ALA A 195 17.75 1.86 -1.16
N PRO A 196 18.26 2.05 -2.39
CA PRO A 196 18.70 3.34 -2.88
C PRO A 196 17.59 4.40 -2.83
N SER A 197 17.88 5.56 -2.24
CA SER A 197 16.92 6.67 -2.08
C SER A 197 16.59 7.38 -3.40
N GLY A 198 15.41 8.01 -3.47
CA GLY A 198 15.06 8.94 -4.55
C GLY A 198 14.43 8.34 -5.82
N ARG A 199 14.11 7.04 -5.88
CA ARG A 199 13.30 6.47 -6.98
C ARG A 199 11.87 6.15 -6.53
N TYR A 200 10.90 6.60 -7.33
CA TYR A 200 9.46 6.47 -7.08
C TYR A 200 8.93 5.03 -7.01
N LEU A 201 9.63 4.07 -7.62
CA LEU A 201 9.26 2.65 -7.59
C LEU A 201 10.49 1.81 -7.95
N GLN A 202 11.11 1.16 -6.97
CA GLN A 202 12.15 0.18 -7.24
C GLN A 202 11.60 -1.22 -7.05
N ARG A 203 11.53 -1.96 -8.15
CA ARG A 203 11.33 -3.40 -8.13
C ARG A 203 12.67 -4.02 -7.78
N PHE A 204 12.74 -4.71 -6.66
CA PHE A 204 13.95 -5.43 -6.31
C PHE A 204 13.97 -6.74 -7.09
N PRO A 205 15.00 -6.97 -7.93
CA PRO A 205 15.19 -8.27 -8.54
C PRO A 205 15.51 -9.27 -7.42
N MET A 206 15.10 -10.52 -7.62
CA MET A 206 15.13 -11.58 -6.61
C MET A 206 16.48 -11.67 -5.90
N GLU A 207 17.57 -11.54 -6.66
CA GLU A 207 18.95 -11.66 -6.17
C GLU A 207 19.29 -10.63 -5.08
N ALA A 208 18.67 -9.44 -5.11
CA ALA A 208 18.87 -8.41 -4.11
C ALA A 208 18.15 -8.74 -2.79
N VAL A 209 16.96 -9.33 -2.87
CA VAL A 209 16.21 -9.76 -1.68
C VAL A 209 16.86 -11.00 -1.07
N SER A 210 17.25 -11.98 -1.88
CA SER A 210 17.94 -13.19 -1.42
C SER A 210 19.28 -12.87 -0.75
N ARG A 211 20.07 -11.94 -1.33
CA ARG A 211 21.34 -11.50 -0.71
C ARG A 211 21.11 -10.82 0.64
N PHE A 212 20.05 -10.03 0.77
CA PHE A 212 19.72 -9.38 2.04
C PHE A 212 19.30 -10.40 3.09
N VAL A 213 18.43 -11.35 2.75
CA VAL A 213 17.99 -12.40 3.69
C VAL A 213 19.18 -13.26 4.14
N ALA A 214 20.10 -13.60 3.23
CA ALA A 214 21.33 -14.33 3.57
C ALA A 214 22.27 -13.57 4.54
N THR A 215 22.05 -12.28 4.78
CA THR A 215 22.80 -11.48 5.78
C THR A 215 22.08 -11.35 7.13
N LEU A 216 20.89 -11.94 7.27
CA LEU A 216 20.09 -11.92 8.50
C LEU A 216 20.29 -13.16 9.39
N ASP A 217 20.93 -14.21 8.86
CA ASP A 217 21.39 -15.39 9.62
C ASP A 217 22.68 -15.07 10.39
#